data_AF-A0A969UZX9-F1
#
_entry.id   AF-A0A969UZX9-F1
#
_cell.length_a   1.000
_cell.length_b   1.000
_cell.length_c   1.000
_cell.angle_alpha   90.00
_cell.angle_beta   90.00
_cell.angle_gamma   90.00
#
_symmetry.space_group_name_H-M   'P 1'
#
loop_
_entity.id
_entity.type
_entity.pdbx_description
1 polymer ?
#
loop_
_entity_poly.entity_id
_entity_poly.type
_entity_poly.pdbx_seq_one_letter_code
_entity_poly.pdbx_strand_id
1 'polypeptide(L)' 'MLIFTQRLPRSAAAIVPDLSLALTAEERSRSRHRFDHPNGSALFFQLP' A
#
# COMPACT_ATOMS: atom_id res chain seq x y z
N MET A 1 -11.79 -5.48 0.10
CA MET A 1 -11.30 -4.10 -0.07
C MET A 1 -10.35 -3.83 1.09
N LEU A 2 -9.11 -3.45 0.80
CA LEU A 2 -8.09 -3.17 1.82
C LEU A 2 -7.66 -1.71 1.71
N ILE A 3 -7.57 -1.01 2.84
CA ILE A 3 -7.19 0.41 2.89
C ILE A 3 -5.93 0.54 3.76
N PHE A 4 -4.87 1.10 3.18
CA PHE A 4 -3.64 1.43 3.89
C PHE A 4 -3.70 2.88 4.33
N THR A 5 -3.76 3.08 5.65
CA THR A 5 -3.94 4.40 6.27
C THR A 5 -2.68 4.93 6.94
N GLN A 6 -1.65 4.09 7.10
CA GLN A 6 -0.42 4.47 7.78
C GLN A 6 0.78 3.70 7.25
N ARG A 7 1.96 4.33 7.38
CA ARG A 7 3.24 3.68 7.19
C ARG A 7 3.79 3.25 8.55
N LEU A 8 4.01 1.94 8.73
CA LEU A 8 4.62 1.43 9.95
C LEU A 8 6.07 1.92 10.09
N PRO A 9 6.54 2.22 11.32
CA PRO A 9 7.92 2.61 11.56
C PRO A 9 8.88 1.45 11.29
N ARG A 10 10.10 1.76 10.85
CA ARG A 10 11.13 0.79 10.45
C ARG A 10 11.51 -0.20 11.58
N SER A 11 11.22 0.13 12.84
CA SER A 11 11.40 -0.78 13.98
C SER A 11 10.53 -2.04 13.91
N ALA A 12 9.47 -2.06 13.09
CA ALA A 12 8.64 -3.24 12.85
C ALA A 12 9.21 -4.18 11.76
N ALA A 13 10.46 -3.97 11.33
CA ALA A 13 11.09 -4.65 10.18
C ALA A 13 11.22 -6.18 10.28
N ALA A 14 10.90 -6.80 11.41
CA ALA A 14 10.86 -8.27 11.51
C ALA A 14 9.59 -8.88 10.90
N ILE A 15 8.62 -8.06 10.44
CA ILE A 15 7.39 -8.54 9.84
C ILE A 15 7.61 -8.76 8.34
N VAL A 16 7.50 -10.02 7.90
CA VAL A 16 7.44 -10.37 6.47
C VAL A 16 6.04 -9.99 5.97
N PRO A 17 5.90 -9.12 4.95
CA PRO A 17 4.59 -8.71 4.47
C PRO A 17 3.93 -9.83 3.63
N ASP A 18 2.65 -10.08 3.88
CA ASP A 18 1.85 -11.05 3.11
C ASP A 18 1.52 -10.57 1.68
N LEU A 19 1.66 -9.26 1.43
CA LEU A 19 1.36 -8.61 0.16
C LEU A 19 2.46 -7.59 -0.18
N SER A 20 2.96 -7.65 -1.42
CA SER A 20 3.92 -6.68 -1.96
C SER A 20 3.36 -6.04 -3.23
N LEU A 21 3.54 -4.72 -3.37
CA LEU A 21 3.05 -3.94 -4.51
C LEU A 21 4.21 -3.30 -5.25
N ALA A 22 4.28 -3.51 -6.56
CA ALA A 22 5.21 -2.83 -7.45
C ALA A 22 4.59 -1.52 -7.94
N LEU A 23 4.99 -0.40 -7.33
CA LEU A 23 4.47 0.93 -7.65
C LEU A 23 5.52 1.76 -8.41
N THR A 24 5.06 2.61 -9.32
CA THR A 24 5.86 3.65 -9.98
C THR A 24 6.21 4.79 -9.01
N ALA A 25 7.15 5.66 -9.41
CA ALA A 25 7.51 6.83 -8.60
C ALA A 25 6.32 7.78 -8.39
N GLU A 26 5.46 7.93 -9.40
CA GLU A 26 4.28 8.79 -9.31
C GLU A 26 3.22 8.20 -8.36
N GLU A 27 2.98 6.90 -8.41
CA GLU A 27 2.01 6.26 -7.52
C GLU A 27 2.42 6.34 -6.04
N ARG A 28 3.73 6.32 -5.76
CA ARG A 28 4.26 6.43 -4.39
C ARG A 28 4.11 7.83 -3.78
N SER A 29 3.95 8.88 -4.60
CA SER A 29 3.75 10.24 -4.11
C SER A 29 2.28 10.57 -3.84
N ARG A 30 1.34 9.71 -4.25
CA ARG A 30 -0.10 9.92 -4.05
C ARG A 30 -0.54 9.40 -2.68
N SER A 31 -0.91 10.31 -1.78
CA SER A 31 -1.46 9.95 -0.46
C SER A 31 -2.84 9.28 -0.56
N ARG A 32 -3.63 9.64 -1.58
CA ARG A 32 -4.96 9.06 -1.87
C ARG A 32 -4.97 8.45 -3.27
N HIS A 33 -4.99 7.14 -3.35
CA HIS A 33 -5.03 6.45 -4.64
C HIS A 33 -5.65 5.05 -4.54
N ARG A 34 -6.36 4.63 -5.60
CA ARG A 34 -6.94 3.29 -5.72
C ARG A 34 -6.10 2.49 -6.70
N PHE A 35 -5.81 1.25 -6.33
CA PHE A 35 -5.19 0.26 -7.18
C PHE A 35 -6.11 -0.94 -7.28
N ASP A 36 -6.26 -1.48 -8.48
CA ASP A 36 -6.94 -2.76 -8.68
C ASP A 36 -5.87 -3.85 -8.74
N HIS A 37 -5.93 -4.78 -7.80
CA HIS A 37 -4.99 -5.90 -7.73
C HIS A 37 -5.40 -7.00 -8.72
N PRO A 38 -4.45 -7.72 -9.35
CA PRO A 38 -4.73 -8.74 -10.36
C PRO A 38 -5.67 -9.86 -9.92
N ASN A 39 -5.78 -10.12 -8.62
CA ASN A 39 -6.72 -11.09 -8.03
C ASN A 39 -8.16 -10.57 -7.92
N GLY A 40 -8.47 -9.40 -8.50
CA GLY A 40 -9.79 -8.77 -8.45
C GLY A 40 -10.08 -7.98 -7.17
N SER A 41 -9.11 -7.84 -6.26
CA SER A 41 -9.28 -7.03 -5.05
C SER A 41 -8.87 -5.58 -5.26
N ALA A 42 -9.67 -4.64 -4.74
CA ALA A 42 -9.31 -3.22 -4.74
C ALA A 42 -8.53 -2.85 -3.46
N LEU A 43 -7.42 -2.14 -3.66
CA LEU A 43 -6.55 -1.59 -2.62
C LEU A 43 -6.61 -0.07 -2.67
N PHE A 44 -6.59 0.59 -1.51
CA PHE A 44 -6.64 2.03 -1.42
C PHE A 44 -5.55 2.56 -0.49
N PHE A 45 -4.87 3.62 -0.92
CA PHE A 45 -4.05 4.45 -0.05
C PHE A 45 -4.90 5.60 0.48
N GLN A 46 -4.83 5.80 1.78
CA GLN A 46 -5.35 6.97 2.49
C GLN A 46 -4.31 7.36 3.54
N LEU A 47 -3.13 7.70 3.06
CA LEU A 47 -1.98 8.03 3.89
C LEU A 47 -2.03 9.52 4.30
N PRO A 48 -1.44 9.89 5.45
CA PRO A 48 -1.27 11.29 5.86
C PRO A 48 -0.40 12.09 4.89
#